data_AF-A0A1E3LU61-F1
#
_entry.id   AF-A0A1E3LU61-F1
#
_cell.length_a   1.000
_cell.length_b   1.000
_cell.length_c   1.000
_cell.angle_alpha   90.00
_cell.angle_beta   90.00
_cell.angle_gamma   90.00
#
_symmetry.space_group_name_H-M   'P 1'
#
loop_
_entity.id
_entity.type
_entity.pdbx_description
1 polymer ?
#
loop_
_entity_poly.entity_id
_entity_poly.type
_entity_poly.pdbx_seq_one_letter_code
_entity_poly.pdbx_strand_id
1 'polypeptide(L)'
;MRDRASGAANDSPTFYIITWIRLFFGAHLLFSGGRYILTGYVPEIPGIGGEWASANAALGLYQAVKYMEFVFGIMLLTNRFVLLALILEMPATVNIFYLNTVIVQTPRQLFTGPQELFLNGVLLLAYSGYLAAAIKPRLDPLWLWHSNRALKDGYAETIRSEGTK
;
A
#
# COMPACT_ATOMS: atom_id res chain seq x y z
N MET A 1 -21.21 36.83 -17.50
CA MET A 1 -19.79 36.57 -17.19
C MET A 1 -19.74 35.41 -16.20
N ARG A 2 -19.41 34.20 -16.67
CA ARG A 2 -19.15 33.04 -15.83
C ARG A 2 -17.64 32.97 -15.66
N ASP A 3 -17.16 33.22 -14.45
CA ASP A 3 -15.78 32.91 -14.09
C ASP A 3 -15.56 31.42 -14.31
N ARG A 4 -14.90 31.10 -15.42
CA ARG A 4 -14.13 29.87 -15.53
C ARG A 4 -12.94 30.07 -14.60
N ALA A 5 -13.14 29.79 -13.32
CA ALA A 5 -12.05 29.39 -12.46
C ALA A 5 -11.48 28.13 -13.10
N SER A 6 -10.45 28.34 -13.91
CA SER A 6 -9.51 27.33 -14.36
C SER A 6 -9.14 26.50 -13.14
N GLY A 7 -9.68 25.29 -13.08
CA GLY A 7 -9.22 24.25 -12.16
C GLY A 7 -7.79 23.92 -12.56
N ALA A 8 -6.84 24.73 -12.11
CA ALA A 8 -5.49 24.26 -11.89
C ALA A 8 -5.65 23.09 -10.93
N ALA A 9 -5.45 21.88 -11.45
CA ALA A 9 -5.13 20.75 -10.58
C ALA A 9 -4.08 21.27 -9.61
N ASN A 10 -4.32 21.17 -8.31
CA ASN A 10 -3.38 21.65 -7.30
C ASN A 10 -2.00 21.02 -7.56
N ASP A 11 -1.10 21.76 -8.23
CA ASP A 11 0.28 21.41 -8.55
C ASP A 11 1.15 21.49 -7.28
N SER A 12 0.74 20.80 -6.23
CA SER A 12 1.51 20.72 -5.00
C SER A 12 2.74 19.84 -5.26
N PRO A 13 3.97 20.30 -4.96
CA PRO A 13 5.18 19.48 -5.02
C PRO A 13 5.01 18.12 -4.33
N THR A 14 4.22 18.07 -3.26
CA THR A 14 3.85 16.85 -2.53
C THR A 14 3.18 15.81 -3.42
N PHE A 15 2.29 16.22 -4.34
CA PHE A 15 1.63 15.30 -5.26
C PHE A 15 2.65 14.61 -6.17
N TYR A 16 3.60 15.37 -6.73
CA TYR A 16 4.65 14.83 -7.58
C TYR A 16 5.61 13.93 -6.79
N ILE A 17 5.99 14.31 -5.57
CA ILE A 17 6.83 13.49 -4.69
C ILE A 17 6.15 12.15 -4.37
N ILE A 18 4.90 12.16 -3.90
CA ILE A 18 4.16 10.95 -3.57
C ILE A 18 3.94 10.08 -4.82
N THR A 19 3.66 10.70 -5.96
CA THR A 19 3.53 9.98 -7.23
C THR A 19 4.84 9.30 -7.62
N TRP A 20 5.97 10.00 -7.50
CA TRP A 20 7.29 9.43 -7.77
C TRP A 20 7.61 8.27 -6.82
N ILE A 21 7.39 8.45 -5.51
CA ILE A 21 7.60 7.39 -4.51
C ILE A 21 6.74 6.17 -4.84
N ARG A 22 5.47 6.36 -5.22
CA ARG A 22 4.57 5.27 -5.63
C ARG A 22 5.10 4.54 -6.85
N LEU A 23 5.51 5.27 -7.89
CA LEU A 23 6.02 4.67 -9.12
C LEU A 23 7.33 3.92 -8.86
N PHE A 24 8.22 4.51 -8.07
CA PHE A 24 9.49 3.89 -7.69
C PHE A 24 9.26 2.61 -6.87
N PHE A 25 8.43 2.66 -5.82
CA PHE A 25 8.14 1.50 -4.99
C PHE A 25 7.37 0.42 -5.76
N GLY A 26 6.39 0.81 -6.58
CA GLY A 26 5.67 -0.12 -7.46
C GLY A 26 6.59 -0.81 -8.48
N ALA A 27 7.52 -0.08 -9.09
CA ALA A 27 8.52 -0.66 -9.98
C ALA A 27 9.50 -1.58 -9.24
N HIS A 28 9.87 -1.23 -8.00
CA HIS A 28 10.71 -2.05 -7.15
C HIS A 28 10.07 -3.41 -6.83
N LEU A 29 8.80 -3.41 -6.39
CA LEU A 29 8.03 -4.63 -6.13
C LEU A 29 7.84 -5.46 -7.41
N LEU A 30 7.50 -4.79 -8.52
CA LEU A 30 7.33 -5.46 -9.81
C LEU A 30 8.62 -6.13 -10.28
N PHE A 31 9.76 -5.46 -10.12
CA PHE A 31 11.06 -6.02 -10.45
C PHE A 31 11.42 -7.20 -9.53
N SER A 32 11.21 -7.06 -8.21
CA SER A 32 11.48 -8.11 -7.24
C SER A 32 10.66 -9.38 -7.51
N GLY A 33 9.33 -9.26 -7.58
CA GLY A 33 8.44 -10.38 -7.88
C GLY A 33 8.62 -10.90 -9.31
N GLY A 34 8.73 -10.00 -10.29
CA GLY A 34 8.89 -10.36 -11.70
C GLY A 34 10.19 -11.11 -11.97
N ARG A 35 11.30 -10.71 -11.34
CA ARG A 35 12.57 -11.43 -11.45
C ARG A 35 12.44 -12.87 -10.93
N TYR A 36 11.75 -13.07 -9.80
CA TYR A 36 11.48 -14.41 -9.28
C TYR A 36 10.62 -15.23 -10.27
N ILE A 37 9.52 -14.67 -10.76
CA ILE A 37 8.61 -15.34 -11.70
C ILE A 37 9.32 -15.77 -12.98
N LEU A 38 10.19 -14.91 -13.53
CA LEU A 38 10.84 -15.14 -14.82
C LEU A 38 12.08 -16.02 -14.73
N THR A 39 12.84 -15.93 -13.65
CA THR A 39 14.18 -16.58 -13.55
C THR A 39 14.32 -17.52 -12.38
N GLY A 40 13.33 -17.59 -11.48
CA GLY A 40 13.42 -18.35 -10.23
C GLY A 40 14.48 -17.81 -9.26
N TYR A 41 15.02 -16.62 -9.52
CA TYR A 41 16.14 -16.08 -8.77
C TYR A 41 15.75 -15.81 -7.31
N VAL A 42 16.49 -16.43 -6.39
CA VAL A 42 16.46 -16.16 -4.96
C VAL A 42 17.80 -15.56 -4.56
N PRO A 43 17.83 -14.39 -3.89
CA PRO A 43 19.09 -13.81 -3.43
C PRO A 43 19.70 -14.68 -2.33
N GLU A 44 21.00 -14.92 -2.42
CA GLU A 44 21.74 -15.54 -1.32
C GLU A 44 21.80 -14.57 -0.13
N ILE A 45 21.34 -15.05 1.02
CA ILE A 45 21.38 -14.32 2.30
C ILE A 45 22.30 -15.13 3.22
N PRO A 46 23.34 -14.52 3.82
CA PRO A 46 24.27 -15.24 4.66
C PRO A 46 23.64 -15.59 6.03
N GLY A 47 24.15 -16.67 6.64
CA GLY A 47 23.83 -17.07 8.01
C GLY A 47 22.37 -17.42 8.23
N ILE A 48 21.87 -17.10 9.43
CA ILE A 48 20.50 -17.41 9.89
C ILE A 48 19.44 -16.83 8.95
N GLY A 49 19.72 -15.68 8.32
CA GLY A 49 18.80 -15.09 7.35
C GLY A 49 18.59 -15.94 6.10
N GLY A 50 19.62 -16.66 5.66
CA GLY A 50 19.54 -17.63 4.56
C GLY A 50 18.78 -18.89 4.93
N GLU A 51 19.01 -19.42 6.13
CA GLU A 51 18.26 -20.57 6.66
C GLU A 51 16.77 -20.25 6.78
N TRP A 52 16.44 -19.06 7.29
CA TRP A 52 15.08 -18.57 7.36
C TRP A 52 14.44 -18.41 5.98
N ALA A 53 15.15 -17.85 5.01
CA ALA A 53 14.65 -17.71 3.64
C ALA A 53 14.41 -19.07 2.96
N SER A 54 15.33 -20.02 3.18
CA SER A 54 15.21 -21.40 2.69
C SER A 54 14.00 -22.12 3.30
N ALA A 55 13.79 -21.98 4.61
CA ALA A 55 12.62 -22.56 5.29
C ALA A 55 11.30 -21.98 4.74
N ASN A 56 11.23 -20.66 4.51
CA ASN A 56 10.05 -20.05 3.89
C ASN A 56 9.82 -20.52 2.45
N ALA A 57 10.89 -20.72 1.68
CA ALA A 57 10.79 -21.27 0.34
C ALA A 57 10.30 -22.72 0.35
N ALA A 58 10.71 -23.54 1.32
CA ALA A 58 10.22 -24.90 1.50
C ALA A 58 8.72 -24.95 1.86
N LEU A 59 8.22 -23.95 2.60
CA LEU A 59 6.80 -23.83 2.97
C LEU A 59 5.93 -23.20 1.87
N GLY A 60 6.50 -22.73 0.77
CA GLY A 60 5.75 -22.02 -0.27
C GLY A 60 5.48 -20.53 0.05
N LEU A 61 5.90 -20.04 1.22
CA LEU A 61 5.66 -18.66 1.66
C LEU A 61 6.47 -17.66 0.84
N TYR A 62 7.73 -17.97 0.52
CA TYR A 62 8.57 -17.11 -0.30
C TYR A 62 7.93 -16.86 -1.68
N GLN A 63 7.45 -17.94 -2.30
CA GLN A 63 6.76 -17.94 -3.59
C GLN A 63 5.50 -17.08 -3.53
N ALA A 64 4.66 -17.31 -2.52
CA ALA A 64 3.45 -16.54 -2.31
C ALA A 64 3.74 -15.04 -2.21
N VAL A 65 4.75 -14.64 -1.42
CA VAL A 65 5.16 -13.24 -1.29
C VAL A 65 5.63 -12.68 -2.63
N LYS A 66 6.47 -13.39 -3.41
CA LYS A 66 6.93 -12.90 -4.71
C LYS A 66 5.82 -12.73 -5.75
N TYR A 67 4.82 -13.61 -5.75
CA TYR A 67 3.64 -13.42 -6.60
C TYR A 67 2.82 -12.20 -6.15
N MET A 68 2.66 -12.01 -4.83
CA MET A 68 1.97 -10.84 -4.29
C MET A 68 2.72 -9.53 -4.60
N GLU A 69 4.04 -9.47 -4.41
CA GLU A 69 4.86 -8.31 -4.77
C GLU A 69 4.67 -7.91 -6.24
N PHE A 70 4.63 -8.89 -7.15
CA PHE A 70 4.38 -8.62 -8.56
C PHE A 70 3.00 -7.99 -8.79
N VAL A 71 1.94 -8.56 -8.20
CA VAL A 71 0.57 -8.05 -8.31
C VAL A 71 0.44 -6.65 -7.70
N PHE A 72 1.02 -6.44 -6.52
CA PHE A 72 1.01 -5.16 -5.81
C PHE A 72 1.81 -4.11 -6.58
N GLY A 73 2.94 -4.49 -7.18
CA GLY A 73 3.70 -3.64 -8.11
C GLY A 73 2.84 -3.12 -9.25
N ILE A 74 2.06 -4.00 -9.91
CA ILE A 74 1.10 -3.61 -10.96
C ILE A 74 0.03 -2.66 -10.40
N MET A 75 -0.55 -2.97 -9.24
CA MET A 75 -1.55 -2.12 -8.58
C MET A 75 -1.03 -0.71 -8.30
N LEU A 76 0.20 -0.59 -7.77
CA LEU A 76 0.85 0.69 -7.50
C LEU A 76 1.14 1.47 -8.78
N LEU A 77 1.66 0.81 -9.82
CA LEU A 77 2.01 1.46 -11.09
C LEU A 77 0.77 1.93 -11.87
N THR A 78 -0.30 1.13 -11.86
CA THR A 78 -1.57 1.47 -12.53
C THR A 78 -2.48 2.37 -11.69
N ASN A 79 -2.05 2.72 -10.47
CA ASN A 79 -2.85 3.49 -9.51
C ASN A 79 -4.22 2.84 -9.21
N ARG A 80 -4.26 1.50 -9.11
CA ARG A 80 -5.46 0.73 -8.82
C ARG A 80 -5.29 0.01 -7.48
N PHE A 81 -6.25 0.17 -6.57
CA PHE A 81 -6.22 -0.48 -5.25
C PHE A 81 -4.94 -0.20 -4.43
N VAL A 82 -4.34 0.99 -4.59
CA VAL A 82 -3.05 1.36 -3.98
C VAL A 82 -3.04 1.12 -2.47
N LEU A 83 -4.06 1.60 -1.76
CA LEU A 83 -4.15 1.44 -0.31
C LEU A 83 -4.20 -0.04 0.11
N LEU A 84 -4.97 -0.87 -0.61
CA LEU A 84 -5.07 -2.30 -0.32
C LEU A 84 -3.71 -2.99 -0.53
N ALA A 85 -3.05 -2.71 -1.66
CA ALA A 85 -1.73 -3.25 -1.96
C ALA A 85 -0.71 -2.87 -0.87
N LEU A 86 -0.70 -1.62 -0.42
CA LEU A 86 0.19 -1.16 0.65
C LEU A 86 -0.07 -1.89 1.98
N ILE A 87 -1.34 -2.04 2.38
CA ILE A 87 -1.73 -2.77 3.59
C ILE A 87 -1.28 -4.23 3.53
N LEU A 88 -1.50 -4.90 2.40
CA LEU A 88 -1.12 -6.31 2.23
C LEU A 88 0.40 -6.52 2.13
N GLU A 89 1.13 -5.50 1.68
CA GLU A 89 2.59 -5.51 1.58
C GLU A 89 3.28 -5.15 2.92
N MET A 90 2.56 -4.59 3.89
CA MET A 90 3.13 -4.22 5.20
C MET A 90 3.77 -5.40 5.95
N PRO A 91 3.14 -6.59 6.06
CA PRO A 91 3.76 -7.74 6.72
C PRO A 91 5.09 -8.15 6.07
N ALA A 92 5.18 -8.10 4.73
CA ALA A 92 6.39 -8.43 3.99
C ALA A 92 7.50 -7.40 4.28
N THR A 93 7.21 -6.11 4.17
CA THR A 93 8.20 -5.05 4.41
C THR A 93 8.69 -4.99 5.87
N VAL A 94 7.83 -5.27 6.86
CA VAL A 94 8.25 -5.39 8.27
C VAL A 94 9.21 -6.57 8.46
N ASN A 95 8.92 -7.69 7.82
CA ASN A 95 9.76 -8.88 7.89
C ASN A 95 11.12 -8.64 7.23
N ILE A 96 11.12 -8.05 6.03
CA ILE A 96 12.35 -7.69 5.31
C ILE A 96 13.17 -6.68 6.13
N PHE A 97 12.53 -5.66 6.72
CA PHE A 97 13.19 -4.74 7.63
C PHE A 97 13.86 -5.46 8.79
N TYR A 98 13.15 -6.32 9.52
CA TYR A 98 13.68 -7.03 10.67
C TYR A 98 14.85 -7.95 10.29
N LEU A 99 14.67 -8.77 9.25
CA LEU A 99 15.69 -9.69 8.76
C LEU A 99 16.96 -8.94 8.33
N ASN A 100 16.79 -7.86 7.58
CA ASN A 100 17.91 -7.15 6.99
C ASN A 100 18.65 -6.25 8.00
N THR A 101 17.94 -5.61 8.92
CA THR A 101 18.51 -4.63 9.86
C THR A 101 18.95 -5.19 11.19
N VAL A 102 18.26 -6.23 11.67
CA VAL A 102 18.53 -6.81 12.99
C VAL A 102 19.36 -8.08 12.87
N ILE A 103 19.07 -8.94 11.89
CA ILE A 103 19.68 -10.27 11.79
C ILE A 103 20.91 -10.29 10.87
N VAL A 104 20.75 -9.83 9.62
CA VAL A 104 21.77 -10.05 8.58
C VAL A 104 22.83 -8.94 8.55
N GLN A 105 22.42 -7.68 8.67
CA GLN A 105 23.31 -6.51 8.83
C GLN A 105 24.41 -6.34 7.77
N THR A 106 24.30 -6.95 6.59
CA THR A 106 25.23 -6.70 5.49
C THR A 106 24.94 -5.33 4.84
N PRO A 107 25.94 -4.63 4.27
CA PRO A 107 25.77 -3.25 3.80
C PRO A 107 24.60 -3.05 2.83
N ARG A 108 24.39 -4.01 1.92
CA ARG A 108 23.26 -4.01 1.00
C ARG A 108 21.93 -4.12 1.75
N GLN A 109 21.84 -5.03 2.71
CA GLN A 109 20.61 -5.33 3.43
C GLN A 109 20.25 -4.20 4.41
N LEU A 110 21.25 -3.59 5.04
CA LEU A 110 21.07 -2.40 5.90
C LEU A 110 20.45 -1.22 5.15
N PHE A 111 20.59 -1.15 3.82
CA PHE A 111 19.94 -0.13 3.01
C PHE A 111 18.54 -0.57 2.55
N THR A 112 18.38 -1.79 2.03
CA THR A 112 17.11 -2.25 1.46
C THR A 112 16.01 -2.41 2.52
N GLY A 113 16.33 -2.96 3.70
CA GLY A 113 15.34 -3.17 4.76
C GLY A 113 14.62 -1.89 5.21
N PRO A 114 15.34 -0.85 5.67
CA PRO A 114 14.74 0.43 6.05
C PRO A 114 14.06 1.12 4.88
N GLN A 115 14.64 1.04 3.68
CA GLN A 115 14.08 1.66 2.49
C GLN A 115 12.69 1.11 2.17
N GLU A 116 12.50 -0.21 2.17
CA GLU A 116 11.21 -0.82 1.84
C GLU A 116 10.11 -0.45 2.85
N LEU A 117 10.42 -0.56 4.15
CA LEU A 117 9.48 -0.19 5.21
C LEU A 117 9.16 1.31 5.18
N PHE A 118 10.16 2.16 4.92
CA PHE A 118 9.97 3.60 4.78
C PHE A 118 9.05 3.95 3.60
N LEU A 119 9.31 3.38 2.42
CA LEU A 119 8.51 3.65 1.22
C LEU A 119 7.07 3.19 1.40
N ASN A 120 6.85 1.98 1.93
CA ASN A 120 5.50 1.48 2.21
C ASN A 120 4.81 2.38 3.25
N GLY A 121 5.47 2.68 4.38
CA GLY A 121 4.91 3.51 5.46
C GLY A 121 4.53 4.93 5.01
N VAL A 122 5.38 5.62 4.26
CA VAL A 122 5.09 6.96 3.74
C VAL A 122 3.91 6.93 2.78
N LEU A 123 3.86 5.93 1.88
CA LEU A 123 2.73 5.78 0.97
C LEU A 123 1.45 5.41 1.71
N LEU A 124 1.52 4.54 2.72
CA LEU A 124 0.37 4.17 3.53
C LEU A 124 -0.23 5.40 4.22
N LEU A 125 0.62 6.25 4.81
CA LEU A 125 0.19 7.53 5.39
C LEU A 125 -0.40 8.48 4.34
N ALA A 126 0.25 8.64 3.19
CA ALA A 126 -0.23 9.51 2.12
C ALA A 126 -1.59 9.08 1.55
N TYR A 127 -1.83 7.77 1.46
CA TYR A 127 -3.09 7.19 0.98
C TYR A 127 -4.10 6.89 2.11
N SER A 128 -3.74 7.10 3.39
CA SER A 128 -4.64 6.91 4.54
C SER A 128 -5.79 7.92 4.60
N GLY A 129 -5.71 9.03 3.84
CA GLY A 129 -6.82 9.96 3.67
C GLY A 129 -8.12 9.29 3.19
N TYR A 130 -8.01 8.20 2.42
CA TYR A 130 -9.17 7.38 2.03
C TYR A 130 -9.82 6.65 3.22
N LEU A 131 -9.03 6.23 4.21
CA LEU A 131 -9.53 5.60 5.44
C LEU A 131 -10.21 6.61 6.36
N ALA A 132 -9.76 7.87 6.39
CA ALA A 132 -10.40 8.91 7.19
C ALA A 132 -11.88 9.13 6.80
N ALA A 133 -12.22 8.97 5.51
CA ALA A 133 -13.61 9.02 5.05
C ALA A 133 -14.43 7.79 5.49
N ALA A 134 -13.79 6.62 5.63
CA ALA A 134 -14.42 5.37 6.06
C ALA A 134 -14.58 5.26 7.59
N ILE A 135 -13.66 5.86 8.36
CA ILE A 135 -13.64 5.81 9.83
C ILE A 135 -14.52 6.92 10.44
N LYS A 136 -14.96 7.90 9.65
CA LYS A 136 -15.84 8.98 10.13
C LYS A 136 -17.12 8.34 10.71
N PRO A 137 -17.33 8.39 12.04
CA PRO A 137 -18.43 7.69 12.68
C PRO A 137 -19.73 8.25 12.12
N ARG A 138 -20.47 7.42 11.39
CA ARG A 138 -21.85 7.71 10.99
C ARG A 138 -22.73 7.23 12.13
N LEU A 139 -23.50 8.15 12.70
CA LEU A 139 -24.42 7.86 13.81
C LEU A 139 -25.51 6.85 13.44
N ASP A 140 -25.71 6.59 12.15
CA ASP A 140 -26.66 5.59 11.65
C ASP A 140 -25.90 4.51 10.84
N PRO A 141 -25.73 3.27 11.37
CA PRO A 141 -25.06 2.20 10.65
C PRO A 141 -25.89 1.78 9.43
N LEU A 142 -25.33 1.97 8.25
CA LEU A 142 -25.96 1.62 6.99
C LEU A 142 -25.71 0.14 6.69
N TRP A 143 -26.53 -0.72 7.30
CA TRP A 143 -26.45 -2.17 7.13
C TRP A 143 -26.66 -2.58 5.66
N LEU A 144 -26.01 -3.68 5.24
CA LEU A 144 -26.08 -4.21 3.87
C LEU A 144 -27.52 -4.44 3.38
N TRP A 145 -28.44 -4.83 4.28
CA TRP A 145 -29.86 -5.05 4.00
C TRP A 145 -30.72 -3.77 4.03
N HIS A 146 -30.12 -2.60 4.26
CA HIS A 146 -30.75 -1.28 4.20
C HIS A 146 -30.17 -0.40 3.08
N SER A 147 -29.54 -1.00 2.07
CA SER A 147 -28.95 -0.32 0.91
C SER A 147 -29.91 0.63 0.19
N ASN A 148 -31.21 0.35 0.22
CA ASN A 148 -32.26 1.19 -0.34
C ASN A 148 -32.36 2.59 0.31
N ARG A 149 -31.81 2.76 1.52
CA ARG A 149 -31.73 4.06 2.21
C ARG A 149 -30.52 4.88 1.74
N ALA A 150 -29.47 4.23 1.24
CA ALA A 150 -28.23 4.90 0.79
C ALA A 150 -28.41 5.73 -0.48
N LEU A 151 -29.38 5.36 -1.32
CA LEU A 151 -29.64 5.94 -2.64
C LEU A 151 -30.79 6.95 -2.64
N LYS A 152 -31.39 7.28 -1.49
CA LYS A 152 -32.42 8.32 -1.44
C LYS A 152 -31.77 9.69 -1.59
N ASP A 153 -32.18 10.42 -2.62
CA ASP A 153 -31.83 11.82 -2.81
C ASP A 153 -32.16 12.63 -1.54
N GLY A 154 -31.18 13.38 -1.04
CA GLY A 154 -31.34 14.21 0.16
C GLY A 154 -31.15 13.50 1.51
N TYR A 155 -30.87 12.19 1.57
CA TYR A 155 -30.67 11.46 2.85
C TYR A 155 -29.57 12.06 3.73
N ALA A 156 -28.47 12.52 3.12
CA ALA A 156 -27.39 13.19 3.84
C ALA A 156 -27.79 14.54 4.45
N GLU A 157 -28.76 15.24 3.84
CA GLU A 157 -29.29 16.51 4.34
C GLU A 157 -30.29 16.28 5.48
N THR A 158 -31.08 15.21 5.40
CA THR A 158 -32.06 14.84 6.45
C THR A 158 -31.35 14.48 7.76
N ILE A 159 -30.32 13.62 7.71
CA ILE A 159 -29.52 13.24 8.89
C ILE A 159 -28.81 14.47 9.51
N ARG A 160 -28.32 15.41 8.68
CA ARG A 160 -27.68 16.65 9.17
C ARG A 160 -28.65 17.51 9.97
N SER A 161 -29.91 17.58 9.55
CA SER A 161 -30.94 18.37 10.24
C SER A 161 -31.38 17.76 11.57
N GLU A 162 -31.30 16.44 11.72
CA GLU A 162 -31.72 15.72 12.94
C GLU A 162 -30.68 15.82 14.08
N GLY A 163 -29.40 15.99 13.76
CA GLY A 163 -28.32 16.15 14.75
C GLY A 163 -28.17 17.56 15.33
N THR A 164 -29.10 18.49 15.06
CA THR A 164 -29.03 19.89 15.52
C THR A 164 -30.14 20.24 16.55
N LYS A 165 -30.75 19.22 17.16
CA LYS A 165 -31.70 19.39 18.27
C LYS A 165 -31.08 18.96 19.60
#